data_AF-A0A2P2IAN7-F1
#
_entry.id   AF-A0A2P2IAN7-F1
#
_cell.length_a   1.000
_cell.length_b   1.000
_cell.length_c   1.000
_cell.angle_alpha   90.00
_cell.angle_beta   90.00
_cell.angle_gamma   90.00
#
_symmetry.space_group_name_H-M   'P 1'
#
loop_
_entity.id
_entity.type
_entity.pdbx_description
1 polymer ?
#
loop_
_entity_poly.entity_id
_entity_poly.type
_entity_poly.pdbx_seq_one_letter_code
_entity_poly.pdbx_strand_id
1 'polypeptide(L)'
;HLSLNSPAGGWDTEVLKKYNQRGESAQSAAVRANKGYRRAYSLRKTPLYHNSLLWAPDNEPLCTVDPKKAYWYVNNDLGEVVQEEPLIVRLTFEPTGRPQKEGSDGYFYLNERQNMCVVCGKDRSYIRKNIIPHEYRKHFPEILKSHQNHDVVLLCTDCHQLSNQRDSFLRYKLADRHNAPIGNATDVKVVVNGGLKVIKSAGNALERNSYRMPASRIKELQDKLKEFFQTDDLTPELISKASVLDVVEVNSSYEPHGLRVYKYYEHIGIIHFEKLWRENFLETMNPEHMPDGWSVTHNHAKLKLKMARYP
;
A
#
# COMPACT_ATOMS: atom_id res chain seq x y z
N HIS A 1 38.32 1.75 10.02
CA HIS A 1 38.16 0.32 9.71
C HIS A 1 37.20 -0.31 10.73
N LEU A 2 35.90 -0.29 10.44
CA LEU A 2 34.91 -1.08 11.18
C LEU A 2 34.35 -2.09 10.19
N SER A 3 34.85 -3.32 10.29
CA SER A 3 34.42 -4.47 9.52
C SER A 3 33.00 -4.85 9.94
N LEU A 4 32.03 -4.65 9.06
CA LEU A 4 30.71 -5.27 9.18
C LEU A 4 30.78 -6.64 8.51
N ASN A 5 31.05 -7.66 9.32
CA ASN A 5 30.86 -9.05 8.94
C ASN A 5 29.37 -9.28 8.65
N SER A 6 29.03 -9.53 7.38
CA SER A 6 27.78 -10.19 7.00
C SER A 6 27.78 -11.63 7.50
N PRO A 7 26.76 -12.09 8.24
CA PRO A 7 26.44 -13.50 8.29
C PRO A 7 25.48 -13.80 7.14
N ALA A 8 26.01 -14.36 6.06
CA ALA A 8 25.24 -15.25 5.21
C ALA A 8 24.85 -16.47 6.06
N GLY A 9 23.56 -16.76 6.21
CA GLY A 9 23.13 -17.99 6.87
C GLY A 9 21.69 -18.01 7.35
N GLY A 10 20.88 -18.83 6.69
CA GLY A 10 19.71 -19.48 7.29
C GLY A 10 18.45 -18.62 7.41
N TRP A 11 17.43 -19.00 6.65
CA TRP A 11 16.05 -18.61 6.95
C TRP A 11 15.76 -18.96 8.41
N ASP A 12 15.43 -17.96 9.22
CA ASP A 12 15.10 -18.14 10.63
C ASP A 12 13.80 -18.97 10.76
N THR A 13 13.99 -20.28 10.87
CA THR A 13 12.93 -21.30 10.87
C THR A 13 11.96 -21.14 12.04
N GLU A 14 12.35 -20.42 13.09
CA GLU A 14 11.56 -20.22 14.30
C GLU A 14 10.45 -19.18 14.09
N VAL A 15 10.76 -18.09 13.38
CA VAL A 15 9.78 -17.09 12.93
C VAL A 15 8.77 -17.74 11.95
N LEU A 16 9.25 -18.57 11.02
CA LEU A 16 8.41 -19.30 10.07
C LEU A 16 7.41 -20.23 10.78
N LYS A 17 7.85 -20.97 11.80
CA LYS A 17 6.98 -21.86 12.59
C LYS A 17 5.93 -21.09 13.39
N LYS A 18 6.31 -19.97 14.04
CA LYS A 18 5.41 -19.12 14.85
C LYS A 18 4.25 -18.54 14.03
N TYR A 19 4.48 -18.20 12.76
CA TYR A 19 3.45 -17.61 11.90
C TYR A 19 2.68 -18.64 11.06
N ASN A 20 3.29 -19.77 10.63
CA ASN A 20 2.54 -20.86 10.00
C ASN A 20 1.49 -21.46 10.95
N GLN A 21 1.81 -21.62 12.23
CA GLN A 21 0.85 -22.13 13.24
C GLN A 21 -0.32 -21.16 13.52
N ARG A 22 -0.14 -19.85 13.30
CA ARG A 22 -1.22 -18.84 13.41
C ARG A 22 -2.07 -18.73 12.13
N GLY A 23 -1.53 -19.12 10.98
CA GLY A 23 -2.26 -19.15 9.70
C GLY A 23 -3.31 -20.25 9.64
N GLU A 24 -3.09 -21.36 10.35
CA GLU A 24 -4.02 -22.50 10.40
C GLU A 24 -5.17 -22.31 11.39
N SER A 25 -4.95 -21.63 12.52
CA SER A 25 -5.99 -21.43 13.55
C SER A 25 -7.00 -20.32 13.21
N ALA A 26 -6.72 -19.49 12.21
CA ALA A 26 -7.63 -18.44 11.71
C ALA A 26 -8.54 -18.89 10.55
N GLN A 27 -8.47 -20.17 10.12
CA GLN A 27 -9.21 -20.68 8.95
C GLN A 27 -10.56 -21.34 9.25
N SER A 28 -11.12 -21.18 10.45
CA SER A 28 -12.46 -21.69 10.79
C SER A 28 -13.47 -20.58 11.11
N ALA A 29 -13.64 -19.61 10.21
CA ALA A 29 -14.84 -18.77 10.20
C ALA A 29 -15.15 -18.22 8.79
N ALA A 30 -16.22 -18.76 8.20
CA ALA A 30 -16.95 -18.25 7.03
C ALA A 30 -16.15 -17.99 5.74
N VAL A 31 -16.10 -19.01 4.87
CA VAL A 31 -15.85 -18.87 3.44
C VAL A 31 -16.96 -18.01 2.81
N ARG A 32 -16.81 -16.69 2.85
CA ARG A 32 -17.41 -15.81 1.84
C ARG A 32 -16.45 -15.78 0.67
N ALA A 33 -16.85 -16.38 -0.44
CA ALA A 33 -16.09 -16.38 -1.68
C ALA A 33 -15.65 -14.95 -2.03
N ASN A 34 -14.35 -14.68 -1.85
CA ASN A 34 -13.76 -13.37 -2.03
C ASN A 34 -13.67 -13.05 -3.53
N LYS A 35 -14.78 -12.56 -4.11
CA LYS A 35 -14.88 -12.16 -5.53
C LYS A 35 -13.89 -11.05 -5.94
N GLY A 36 -13.18 -10.42 -4.99
CA GLY A 36 -12.21 -9.36 -5.23
C GLY A 36 -10.89 -9.83 -5.85
N TYR A 37 -10.40 -11.02 -5.49
CA TYR A 37 -9.03 -11.44 -5.87
C TYR A 37 -8.91 -11.83 -7.36
N ARG A 38 -10.00 -12.30 -7.99
CA ARG A 38 -9.98 -12.71 -9.41
C ARG A 38 -9.92 -11.54 -10.40
N ARG A 39 -10.32 -10.31 -10.01
CA ARG A 39 -10.22 -9.14 -10.92
C ARG A 39 -8.80 -8.62 -11.09
N ALA A 40 -7.90 -8.88 -10.14
CA ALA A 40 -6.52 -8.42 -10.20
C ALA A 40 -5.70 -9.14 -11.28
N TYR A 41 -6.18 -10.29 -11.78
CA TYR A 41 -5.45 -11.19 -12.70
C TYR A 41 -6.14 -11.33 -14.07
N SER A 42 -6.74 -10.25 -14.58
CA SER A 42 -7.23 -10.21 -15.95
C SER A 42 -6.05 -10.09 -16.93
N LEU A 43 -6.05 -10.94 -17.99
CA LEU A 43 -5.08 -10.84 -19.09
C LEU A 43 -5.26 -9.47 -19.78
N ARG A 44 -4.23 -8.62 -19.71
CA ARG A 44 -4.27 -7.29 -20.32
C ARG A 44 -4.13 -7.41 -21.84
N LYS A 45 -4.88 -6.57 -22.56
CA LYS A 45 -4.78 -6.43 -24.02
C LYS A 45 -3.76 -5.38 -24.47
N THR A 46 -3.31 -4.50 -23.57
CA THR A 46 -2.42 -3.38 -23.86
C THR A 46 -1.17 -3.43 -22.97
N PRO A 47 -0.01 -2.96 -23.47
CA PRO A 47 1.21 -2.84 -22.67
C PRO A 47 1.04 -1.87 -21.49
N LEU A 48 1.92 -1.99 -20.49
CA LEU A 48 1.98 -1.08 -19.34
C LEU A 48 3.09 -0.05 -19.43
N TYR A 49 4.11 -0.31 -20.25
CA TYR A 49 5.12 0.64 -20.66
C TYR A 49 4.95 0.93 -22.15
N HIS A 50 4.74 2.19 -22.50
CA HIS A 50 4.59 2.61 -23.90
C HIS A 50 5.86 3.27 -24.43
N ASN A 51 6.82 3.58 -23.55
CA ASN A 51 8.13 4.14 -23.88
C ASN A 51 8.09 5.40 -24.77
N SER A 52 7.03 6.21 -24.71
CA SER A 52 7.02 7.53 -25.36
C SER A 52 8.05 8.44 -24.70
N LEU A 53 8.74 9.28 -25.47
CA LEU A 53 9.83 10.11 -24.99
C LEU A 53 9.38 11.56 -24.78
N LEU A 54 9.83 12.14 -23.67
CA LEU A 54 9.70 13.56 -23.41
C LEU A 54 11.06 14.23 -23.61
N TRP A 55 11.13 15.27 -24.42
CA TRP A 55 12.35 16.05 -24.68
C TRP A 55 12.24 17.46 -24.09
N ALA A 56 13.37 18.03 -23.70
CA ALA A 56 13.50 19.44 -23.36
C ALA A 56 13.54 20.33 -24.62
N PRO A 57 13.39 21.66 -24.49
CA PRO A 57 13.39 22.58 -25.64
C PRO A 57 14.64 22.50 -26.52
N ASP A 58 15.78 22.10 -25.95
CA ASP A 58 17.07 21.88 -26.63
C ASP A 58 17.23 20.47 -27.22
N ASN A 59 16.15 19.68 -27.26
CA ASN A 59 16.11 18.28 -27.70
C ASN A 59 16.83 17.29 -26.77
N GLU A 60 17.19 17.69 -25.54
CA GLU A 60 17.72 16.73 -24.57
C GLU A 60 16.61 15.77 -24.09
N PRO A 61 16.82 14.43 -24.14
CA PRO A 61 15.87 13.47 -23.58
C PRO A 61 15.71 13.62 -22.07
N LEU A 62 14.47 13.65 -21.60
CA LEU A 62 14.13 13.81 -20.17
C LEU A 62 13.75 12.50 -19.51
N CYS A 63 12.76 11.80 -20.06
CA CYS A 63 12.31 10.49 -19.57
C CYS A 63 11.36 9.80 -20.53
N THR A 64 11.12 8.52 -20.28
CA THR A 64 10.00 7.77 -20.85
C THR A 64 8.69 8.05 -20.08
N VAL A 65 7.58 8.18 -20.81
CA VAL A 65 6.24 8.49 -20.29
C VAL A 65 5.14 7.69 -21.00
N ASP A 66 3.97 7.60 -20.38
CA ASP A 66 2.77 7.09 -21.06
C ASP A 66 2.28 8.09 -22.12
N PRO A 67 1.67 7.64 -23.24
CA PRO A 67 1.30 8.51 -24.35
C PRO A 67 0.25 9.53 -23.92
N LYS A 68 -0.66 9.13 -23.03
CA LYS A 68 -1.66 10.04 -22.44
C LYS A 68 -1.02 11.22 -21.72
N LYS A 69 0.13 11.00 -21.07
CA LYS A 69 0.87 12.08 -20.38
C LYS A 69 1.66 12.92 -21.38
N ALA A 70 2.26 12.31 -22.41
CA ALA A 70 2.91 13.03 -23.49
C ALA A 70 1.92 14.00 -24.18
N TYR A 71 0.76 13.48 -24.61
CA TYR A 71 -0.30 14.27 -25.22
C TYR A 71 -0.93 15.30 -24.29
N TRP A 72 -0.90 15.10 -22.96
CA TRP A 72 -1.34 16.13 -22.04
C TRP A 72 -0.52 17.41 -22.20
N TYR A 73 0.81 17.33 -22.41
CA TYR A 73 1.62 18.53 -22.67
C TYR A 73 1.23 19.21 -23.98
N VAL A 74 0.98 18.44 -25.04
CA VAL A 74 0.56 18.98 -26.34
C VAL A 74 -0.80 19.68 -26.25
N ASN A 75 -1.78 19.02 -25.62
CA ASN A 75 -3.15 19.53 -25.51
C ASN A 75 -3.29 20.75 -24.59
N ASN A 76 -2.25 21.09 -23.82
CA ASN A 76 -2.21 22.26 -22.95
C ASN A 76 -1.22 23.33 -23.47
N ASP A 77 -0.79 23.25 -24.73
CA ASP A 77 0.17 24.17 -25.36
C ASP A 77 1.53 24.24 -24.63
N LEU A 78 1.89 23.16 -23.92
CA LEU A 78 3.14 22.99 -23.16
C LEU A 78 4.16 22.11 -23.87
N GLY A 79 3.83 21.60 -25.06
CA GLY A 79 4.71 20.76 -25.85
C GLY A 79 4.23 20.60 -27.29
N GLU A 80 5.10 20.08 -28.13
CA GLU A 80 4.83 19.79 -29.54
C GLU A 80 5.23 18.35 -29.86
N VAL A 81 4.46 17.71 -30.76
CA VAL A 81 4.81 16.38 -31.27
C VAL A 81 5.96 16.54 -32.26
N VAL A 82 7.11 15.94 -31.96
CA VAL A 82 8.28 15.91 -32.84
C VAL A 82 8.21 14.68 -33.76
N GLN A 83 7.71 13.57 -33.23
CA GLN A 83 7.62 12.29 -33.93
C GLN A 83 6.46 11.48 -33.36
N GLU A 84 5.73 10.74 -34.21
CA GLU A 84 4.56 9.95 -33.82
C GLU A 84 4.90 8.51 -33.39
N GLU A 85 5.92 7.87 -34.00
CA GLU A 85 6.30 6.49 -33.72
C GLU A 85 7.84 6.29 -33.77
N PRO A 86 8.52 5.99 -32.64
CA PRO A 86 7.99 6.14 -31.28
C PRO A 86 7.53 7.58 -31.01
N LEU A 87 6.51 7.74 -30.16
CA LEU A 87 5.98 9.07 -29.82
C LEU A 87 7.04 9.89 -29.06
N ILE A 88 7.41 11.03 -29.62
CA ILE A 88 8.32 12.01 -29.02
C ILE A 88 7.59 13.34 -28.89
N VAL A 89 7.46 13.83 -27.67
CA VAL A 89 6.93 15.17 -27.37
C VAL A 89 8.04 16.03 -26.82
N ARG A 90 8.26 17.20 -27.42
CA ARG A 90 9.21 18.21 -26.93
C ARG A 90 8.47 19.26 -26.13
N LEU A 91 8.96 19.56 -24.93
CA LEU A 91 8.42 20.64 -24.10
C LEU A 91 8.79 22.00 -24.69
N THR A 92 7.89 22.98 -24.56
CA THR A 92 8.13 24.37 -24.98
C THR A 92 8.78 25.23 -23.89
N PHE A 93 9.02 24.66 -22.71
CA PHE A 93 9.55 25.34 -21.54
C PHE A 93 10.66 24.53 -20.86
N GLU A 94 11.48 25.22 -20.06
CA GLU A 94 12.57 24.60 -19.30
C GLU A 94 12.02 23.83 -18.09
N PRO A 95 12.21 22.49 -18.00
CA PRO A 95 11.73 21.73 -16.85
C PRO A 95 12.55 22.04 -15.59
N THR A 96 11.91 21.97 -14.42
CA THR A 96 12.56 22.22 -13.12
C THR A 96 13.69 21.22 -12.79
N GLY A 97 13.76 20.10 -13.50
CA GLY A 97 14.83 19.12 -13.35
C GLY A 97 15.03 18.31 -14.62
N ARG A 98 16.30 18.09 -14.95
CA ARG A 98 16.77 17.23 -16.03
C ARG A 98 17.38 15.93 -15.45
N PRO A 99 17.39 14.82 -16.21
CA PRO A 99 18.11 13.62 -15.79
C PRO A 99 19.60 13.94 -15.63
N GLN A 100 20.23 13.40 -14.57
CA GLN A 100 21.66 13.58 -14.38
C GLN A 100 22.44 12.76 -15.40
N LYS A 101 23.45 13.38 -16.02
CA LYS A 101 24.39 12.71 -16.93
C LYS A 101 25.38 11.81 -16.20
N GLU A 102 25.60 12.07 -14.91
CA GLU A 102 26.54 11.34 -14.06
C GLU A 102 25.78 10.38 -13.13
N GLY A 103 26.17 9.10 -13.16
CA GLY A 103 25.58 8.04 -12.34
C GLY A 103 24.44 7.26 -13.02
N SER A 104 24.11 6.09 -12.46
CA SER A 104 23.08 5.19 -13.00
C SER A 104 21.65 5.71 -12.84
N ASP A 105 21.42 6.64 -11.89
CA ASP A 105 20.09 7.08 -11.50
C ASP A 105 19.38 7.88 -12.62
N GLY A 106 20.12 8.69 -13.38
CA GLY A 106 19.58 9.40 -14.54
C GLY A 106 19.29 8.48 -15.71
N TYR A 107 20.20 7.53 -15.96
CA TYR A 107 20.12 6.56 -17.04
C TYR A 107 18.84 5.70 -16.95
N PHE A 108 18.43 5.31 -15.73
CA PHE A 108 17.21 4.54 -15.49
C PHE A 108 15.92 5.13 -16.10
N TYR A 109 15.80 6.47 -16.16
CA TYR A 109 14.59 7.12 -16.67
C TYR A 109 14.59 7.29 -18.20
N LEU A 110 15.75 7.16 -18.82
CA LEU A 110 15.93 7.27 -20.27
C LEU A 110 15.79 5.93 -20.97
N ASN A 111 16.05 4.83 -20.26
CA ASN A 111 15.94 3.49 -20.84
C ASN A 111 14.50 3.10 -21.14
N GLU A 112 14.36 2.41 -22.27
CA GLU A 112 13.13 1.71 -22.62
C GLU A 112 12.86 0.59 -21.62
N ARG A 113 11.59 0.44 -21.25
CA ARG A 113 11.16 -0.61 -20.32
C ARG A 113 10.47 -1.73 -21.06
N GLN A 114 10.85 -2.95 -20.71
CA GLN A 114 10.26 -4.16 -21.26
C GLN A 114 8.94 -4.50 -20.56
N ASN A 115 7.94 -4.85 -21.36
CA ASN A 115 6.62 -5.27 -20.90
C ASN A 115 6.62 -6.76 -20.53
N MET A 116 7.35 -7.11 -19.49
CA MET A 116 7.47 -8.50 -19.03
C MET A 116 7.65 -8.60 -17.52
N CYS A 117 7.44 -9.79 -16.98
CA CYS A 117 7.75 -10.10 -15.60
C CYS A 117 9.26 -9.95 -15.35
N VAL A 118 9.66 -9.06 -14.44
CA VAL A 118 11.07 -8.86 -14.10
C VAL A 118 11.71 -10.09 -13.45
N VAL A 119 10.89 -11.04 -12.97
CA VAL A 119 11.39 -12.26 -12.31
C VAL A 119 11.64 -13.39 -13.30
N CYS A 120 10.64 -13.77 -14.09
CA CYS A 120 10.67 -14.98 -14.91
C CYS A 120 10.49 -14.71 -16.42
N GLY A 121 10.47 -13.44 -16.83
CA GLY A 121 10.41 -13.05 -18.24
C GLY A 121 9.07 -13.26 -18.95
N LYS A 122 8.04 -13.81 -18.29
CA LYS A 122 6.70 -13.94 -18.89
C LYS A 122 6.17 -12.56 -19.34
N ASP A 123 5.79 -12.44 -20.61
CA ASP A 123 5.40 -11.21 -21.31
C ASP A 123 3.93 -11.17 -21.76
N ARG A 124 3.15 -12.20 -21.44
CA ARG A 124 1.73 -12.28 -21.82
C ARG A 124 0.77 -11.71 -20.79
N SER A 125 1.13 -11.78 -19.51
CA SER A 125 0.28 -11.35 -18.40
C SER A 125 1.14 -10.86 -17.25
N TYR A 126 1.07 -9.56 -16.98
CA TYR A 126 1.82 -8.91 -15.92
C TYR A 126 1.05 -7.74 -15.32
N ILE A 127 1.39 -7.43 -14.07
CA ILE A 127 0.78 -6.38 -13.26
C ILE A 127 1.87 -5.59 -12.54
N ARG A 128 1.57 -4.31 -12.24
CA ARG A 128 2.49 -3.46 -11.48
C ARG A 128 2.55 -3.93 -10.03
N LYS A 129 3.76 -4.10 -9.51
CA LYS A 129 4.07 -4.38 -8.11
C LYS A 129 4.91 -3.24 -7.57
N ASN A 130 4.49 -2.67 -6.45
CA ASN A 130 5.32 -1.77 -5.67
C ASN A 130 6.27 -2.61 -4.80
N ILE A 131 7.57 -2.47 -4.98
CA ILE A 131 8.61 -3.11 -4.15
C ILE A 131 8.43 -2.69 -2.70
N ILE A 132 8.26 -1.39 -2.45
CA ILE A 132 7.91 -0.86 -1.13
C ILE A 132 6.37 -0.84 -1.02
N PRO A 133 5.76 -1.57 -0.08
CA PRO A 133 4.31 -1.61 0.06
C PRO A 133 3.69 -0.23 0.34
N HIS A 134 2.49 0.00 -0.23
CA HIS A 134 1.77 1.26 -0.08
C HIS A 134 1.40 1.56 1.39
N GLU A 135 1.27 0.53 2.23
CA GLU A 135 1.01 0.69 3.67
C GLU A 135 2.07 1.54 4.39
N TYR A 136 3.33 1.51 3.91
CA TYR A 136 4.41 2.35 4.42
C TYR A 136 4.59 3.61 3.58
N ARG A 137 4.60 3.48 2.24
CA ARG A 137 4.93 4.59 1.34
C ARG A 137 4.01 5.80 1.52
N LYS A 138 2.74 5.58 1.88
CA LYS A 138 1.78 6.67 2.16
C LYS A 138 2.26 7.63 3.26
N HIS A 139 3.11 7.16 4.18
CA HIS A 139 3.66 7.94 5.29
C HIS A 139 4.95 8.69 4.95
N PHE A 140 5.61 8.38 3.82
CA PHE A 140 6.88 9.01 3.48
C PHE A 140 6.73 10.53 3.27
N PRO A 141 7.78 11.32 3.53
CA PRO A 141 7.80 12.73 3.18
C PRO A 141 7.73 12.92 1.66
N GLU A 142 7.18 14.05 1.21
CA GLU A 142 6.90 14.31 -0.21
C GLU A 142 8.15 14.23 -1.09
N ILE A 143 9.30 14.65 -0.55
CA ILE A 143 10.61 14.56 -1.22
C ILE A 143 10.96 13.12 -1.67
N LEU A 144 10.48 12.10 -0.95
CA LEU A 144 10.66 10.67 -1.27
C LEU A 144 9.49 10.06 -2.05
N LYS A 145 8.36 10.77 -2.14
CA LYS A 145 7.18 10.33 -2.91
C LYS A 145 7.32 10.66 -4.40
N SER A 146 8.14 11.63 -4.75
CA SER A 146 8.50 11.93 -6.14
C SER A 146 9.24 10.75 -6.80
N HIS A 147 8.98 10.52 -8.10
CA HIS A 147 9.67 9.48 -8.92
C HIS A 147 9.46 8.01 -8.49
N GLN A 148 8.20 7.61 -8.26
CA GLN A 148 7.82 6.25 -7.82
C GLN A 148 8.17 5.13 -8.82
N ASN A 149 8.50 5.46 -10.06
CA ASN A 149 8.73 4.51 -11.15
C ASN A 149 9.91 3.56 -10.91
N HIS A 150 10.81 3.87 -9.97
CA HIS A 150 11.92 3.00 -9.59
C HIS A 150 11.48 1.80 -8.78
N ASP A 151 10.58 2.02 -7.81
CA ASP A 151 10.09 0.97 -6.92
C ASP A 151 8.85 0.26 -7.50
N VAL A 152 8.53 0.50 -8.77
CA VAL A 152 7.40 -0.11 -9.47
C VAL A 152 7.93 -1.02 -10.56
N VAL A 153 7.70 -2.33 -10.40
CA VAL A 153 8.13 -3.36 -11.36
C VAL A 153 6.93 -4.11 -11.92
N LEU A 154 7.14 -4.84 -13.01
CA LEU A 154 6.11 -5.70 -13.60
C LEU A 154 6.34 -7.15 -13.16
N LEU A 155 5.30 -7.80 -12.66
CA LEU A 155 5.31 -9.22 -12.30
C LEU A 155 4.17 -9.96 -12.98
N CYS A 156 4.41 -11.19 -13.42
CA CYS A 156 3.32 -12.08 -13.78
C CYS A 156 2.48 -12.45 -12.56
N THR A 157 1.32 -13.06 -12.79
CA THR A 157 0.36 -13.41 -11.75
C THR A 157 0.99 -14.27 -10.64
N ASP A 158 1.78 -15.26 -11.05
CA ASP A 158 2.41 -16.24 -10.17
C ASP A 158 3.51 -15.58 -9.31
N CYS A 159 4.42 -14.83 -9.95
CA CYS A 159 5.49 -14.11 -9.27
C CYS A 159 4.94 -13.01 -8.37
N HIS A 160 3.82 -12.36 -8.73
CA HIS A 160 3.17 -11.38 -7.87
C HIS A 160 2.59 -12.00 -6.61
N GLN A 161 1.91 -13.14 -6.73
CA GLN A 161 1.40 -13.87 -5.56
C GLN A 161 2.54 -14.33 -4.66
N LEU A 162 3.60 -14.91 -5.25
CA LEU A 162 4.79 -15.34 -4.50
C LEU A 162 5.47 -14.15 -3.81
N SER A 163 5.65 -13.02 -4.51
CA SER A 163 6.22 -11.80 -3.93
C SER A 163 5.41 -11.32 -2.74
N ASN A 164 4.07 -11.29 -2.81
CA ASN A 164 3.24 -10.88 -1.66
C ASN A 164 3.37 -11.84 -0.46
N GLN A 165 3.51 -13.14 -0.71
CA GLN A 165 3.78 -14.12 0.34
C GLN A 165 5.15 -13.87 0.98
N ARG A 166 6.18 -13.59 0.15
CA ARG A 166 7.55 -13.30 0.62
C ARG A 166 7.62 -11.99 1.40
N ASP A 167 6.98 -10.95 0.91
CA ASP A 167 6.84 -9.65 1.57
C ASP A 167 6.22 -9.81 2.97
N SER A 168 5.24 -10.72 3.13
CA SER A 168 4.60 -10.96 4.41
C SER A 168 5.59 -11.39 5.50
N PHE A 169 6.66 -12.12 5.17
CA PHE A 169 7.69 -12.45 6.14
C PHE A 169 8.45 -11.22 6.63
N LEU A 170 8.83 -10.31 5.72
CA LEU A 170 9.48 -9.06 6.12
C LEU A 170 8.53 -8.18 6.94
N ARG A 171 7.25 -8.11 6.56
CA ARG A 171 6.21 -7.40 7.34
C ARG A 171 6.14 -7.93 8.77
N TYR A 172 6.12 -9.25 8.97
CA TYR A 172 6.11 -9.85 10.30
C TYR A 172 7.40 -9.63 11.10
N LYS A 173 8.56 -9.62 10.44
CA LYS A 173 9.84 -9.26 11.09
C LYS A 173 9.82 -7.80 11.57
N LEU A 174 9.31 -6.89 10.75
CA LEU A 174 9.14 -5.48 11.12
C LEU A 174 8.12 -5.31 12.27
N ALA A 175 7.05 -6.11 12.24
CA ALA A 175 6.04 -6.12 13.30
C ALA A 175 6.64 -6.49 14.67
N ASP A 176 7.44 -7.56 14.72
CA ASP A 176 8.10 -8.02 15.93
C ASP A 176 9.15 -7.01 16.41
N ARG A 177 10.02 -6.56 15.50
CA ARG A 177 11.13 -5.63 15.80
C ARG A 177 10.68 -4.26 16.30
N HIS A 178 9.55 -3.76 15.81
CA HIS A 178 9.07 -2.40 16.11
C HIS A 178 7.79 -2.37 16.93
N ASN A 179 7.43 -3.51 17.54
CA ASN A 179 6.19 -3.67 18.29
C ASN A 179 4.97 -3.14 17.51
N ALA A 180 4.92 -3.44 16.21
CA ALA A 180 3.92 -2.96 15.26
C ALA A 180 3.00 -4.11 14.85
N PRO A 181 1.96 -4.42 15.64
CA PRO A 181 1.15 -5.61 15.43
C PRO A 181 0.45 -5.64 14.07
N ILE A 182 0.29 -6.84 13.51
CA ILE A 182 -0.47 -7.10 12.27
C ILE A 182 -1.55 -8.13 12.60
N GLY A 183 -2.82 -7.79 12.32
CA GLY A 183 -3.94 -8.73 12.35
C GLY A 183 -4.25 -9.36 13.70
N ASN A 184 -3.86 -8.72 14.81
CA ASN A 184 -4.19 -9.19 16.16
C ASN A 184 -5.18 -8.23 16.85
N ALA A 185 -5.54 -8.53 18.10
CA ALA A 185 -6.52 -7.75 18.87
C ALA A 185 -6.14 -6.27 19.07
N THR A 186 -4.86 -5.90 18.90
CA THR A 186 -4.40 -4.50 19.00
C THR A 186 -4.33 -3.80 17.65
N ASP A 187 -4.40 -4.52 16.52
CA ASP A 187 -4.53 -3.97 15.15
C ASP A 187 -6.01 -3.83 14.75
N VAL A 188 -6.79 -3.19 15.62
CA VAL A 188 -8.25 -3.03 15.47
C VAL A 188 -8.58 -1.54 15.35
N LYS A 189 -8.88 -1.09 14.13
CA LYS A 189 -9.20 0.31 13.83
C LYS A 189 -10.50 0.79 14.47
N VAL A 190 -11.47 -0.11 14.58
CA VAL A 190 -12.80 0.19 15.09
C VAL A 190 -13.20 -0.81 16.15
N VAL A 191 -13.70 -0.32 17.27
CA VAL A 191 -14.19 -1.14 18.38
C VAL A 191 -15.69 -0.98 18.49
N VAL A 192 -16.34 -2.00 19.03
CA VAL A 192 -17.79 -1.96 19.26
C VAL A 192 -18.02 -1.45 20.67
N ASN A 193 -18.71 -0.32 20.79
CA ASN A 193 -19.13 0.22 22.07
C ASN A 193 -20.16 -0.74 22.70
N GLY A 194 -19.76 -1.44 23.75
CA GLY A 194 -20.58 -2.47 24.40
C GLY A 194 -21.90 -1.92 24.94
N GLY A 195 -21.89 -0.71 25.50
CA GLY A 195 -23.08 -0.03 25.99
C GLY A 195 -24.06 0.26 24.85
N LEU A 196 -23.60 0.93 23.79
CA LEU A 196 -24.45 1.24 22.63
C LEU A 196 -24.95 -0.02 21.92
N LYS A 197 -24.17 -1.11 21.91
CA LYS A 197 -24.60 -2.40 21.36
C LYS A 197 -25.81 -2.98 22.12
N VAL A 198 -25.84 -2.85 23.45
CA VAL A 198 -26.96 -3.29 24.28
C VAL A 198 -28.20 -2.45 23.96
N ILE A 199 -28.06 -1.13 23.86
CA ILE A 199 -29.16 -0.21 23.51
C ILE A 199 -29.70 -0.51 22.11
N LYS A 200 -28.81 -0.72 21.13
CA LYS A 200 -29.19 -1.12 19.78
C LYS A 200 -29.93 -2.45 19.76
N SER A 201 -29.48 -3.43 20.54
CA SER A 201 -30.16 -4.72 20.66
C SER A 201 -31.55 -4.57 21.26
N ALA A 202 -31.71 -3.72 22.29
CA ALA A 202 -33.01 -3.41 22.89
C ALA A 202 -33.97 -2.75 21.90
N GLY A 203 -33.51 -1.74 21.15
CA GLY A 203 -34.28 -1.09 20.09
C GLY A 203 -34.73 -2.08 19.01
N ASN A 204 -33.81 -2.90 18.50
CA ASN A 204 -34.14 -3.92 17.49
C ASN A 204 -35.15 -4.96 18.00
N ALA A 205 -35.04 -5.39 19.26
CA ALA A 205 -35.95 -6.35 19.85
C ALA A 205 -37.37 -5.77 20.00
N LEU A 206 -37.50 -4.54 20.49
CA LEU A 206 -38.79 -3.87 20.65
C LEU A 206 -39.44 -3.52 19.29
N GLU A 207 -38.64 -3.08 18.32
CA GLU A 207 -39.13 -2.71 16.97
C GLU A 207 -39.65 -3.93 16.20
N ARG A 208 -38.96 -5.08 16.28
CA ARG A 208 -39.21 -6.22 15.38
C ARG A 208 -39.88 -7.41 16.04
N ASN A 209 -39.75 -7.58 17.34
CA ASN A 209 -40.13 -8.80 18.04
C ASN A 209 -41.02 -8.56 19.27
N SER A 210 -41.48 -7.32 19.51
CA SER A 210 -42.31 -6.96 20.68
C SER A 210 -43.50 -7.89 20.87
N TYR A 211 -44.22 -8.24 19.79
CA TYR A 211 -45.38 -9.11 19.83
C TYR A 211 -45.09 -10.58 20.21
N ARG A 212 -43.82 -11.02 20.21
CA ARG A 212 -43.40 -12.38 20.58
C ARG A 212 -42.72 -12.45 21.96
N MET A 213 -42.54 -11.31 22.63
CA MET A 213 -41.80 -11.23 23.89
C MET A 213 -42.74 -11.25 25.10
N PRO A 214 -42.35 -11.88 26.22
CA PRO A 214 -43.06 -11.76 27.49
C PRO A 214 -43.12 -10.29 27.95
N ALA A 215 -44.23 -9.89 28.59
CA ALA A 215 -44.44 -8.52 29.07
C ALA A 215 -43.34 -8.03 30.02
N SER A 216 -42.78 -8.92 30.85
CA SER A 216 -41.64 -8.62 31.73
C SER A 216 -40.38 -8.22 30.96
N ARG A 217 -40.09 -8.91 29.85
CA ARG A 217 -38.94 -8.62 28.98
C ARG A 217 -39.14 -7.31 28.20
N ILE A 218 -40.35 -7.03 27.74
CA ILE A 218 -40.68 -5.77 27.08
C ILE A 218 -40.40 -4.60 28.02
N LYS A 219 -40.90 -4.67 29.26
CA LYS A 219 -40.68 -3.63 30.28
C LYS A 219 -39.19 -3.41 30.55
N GLU A 220 -38.41 -4.48 30.76
CA GLU A 220 -36.96 -4.37 30.97
C GLU A 220 -36.24 -3.66 29.82
N LEU A 221 -36.60 -3.97 28.57
CA LEU A 221 -36.01 -3.32 27.40
C LEU A 221 -36.43 -1.85 27.27
N GLN A 222 -37.69 -1.53 27.61
CA GLN A 222 -38.18 -0.16 27.63
C GLN A 222 -37.46 0.67 28.69
N ASP A 223 -37.28 0.13 29.90
CA ASP A 223 -36.58 0.81 31.00
C ASP A 223 -35.13 1.14 30.61
N LYS A 224 -34.43 0.22 29.92
CA LYS A 224 -33.08 0.46 29.37
C LYS A 224 -33.04 1.57 28.33
N LEU A 225 -34.04 1.66 27.46
CA LEU A 225 -34.09 2.74 26.47
C LEU A 225 -34.45 4.09 27.12
N LYS A 226 -35.35 4.08 28.11
CA LYS A 226 -35.71 5.28 28.88
C LYS A 226 -34.52 5.85 29.64
N GLU A 227 -33.76 4.99 30.30
CA GLU A 227 -32.51 5.38 30.97
C GLU A 227 -31.51 5.98 29.99
N PHE A 228 -31.31 5.35 28.83
CA PHE A 228 -30.38 5.81 27.80
C PHE A 228 -30.79 7.16 27.18
N PHE A 229 -32.06 7.35 26.85
CA PHE A 229 -32.58 8.58 26.27
C PHE A 229 -32.94 9.65 27.31
N GLN A 230 -32.83 9.32 28.61
CA GLN A 230 -33.19 10.20 29.73
C GLN A 230 -34.62 10.75 29.61
N THR A 231 -35.57 9.84 29.37
CA THR A 231 -37.00 10.18 29.18
C THR A 231 -37.89 9.18 29.90
N ASP A 232 -38.99 9.69 30.47
CA ASP A 232 -40.03 8.84 31.07
C ASP A 232 -41.00 8.31 30.01
N ASP A 233 -41.14 9.01 28.88
CA ASP A 233 -41.98 8.63 27.74
C ASP A 233 -41.13 8.09 26.59
N LEU A 234 -41.40 6.85 26.20
CA LEU A 234 -40.65 6.14 25.16
C LEU A 234 -41.51 6.04 23.90
N THR A 235 -41.24 6.92 22.93
CA THR A 235 -41.98 6.96 21.68
C THR A 235 -41.46 5.92 20.66
N PRO A 236 -42.27 5.52 19.66
CA PRO A 236 -41.82 4.64 18.58
C PRO A 236 -40.59 5.18 17.83
N GLU A 237 -40.46 6.50 17.70
CA GLU A 237 -39.31 7.16 17.06
C GLU A 237 -38.02 6.94 17.84
N LEU A 238 -38.08 6.96 19.18
CA LEU A 238 -36.92 6.66 20.04
C LEU A 238 -36.51 5.19 19.94
N ILE A 239 -37.47 4.28 19.83
CA ILE A 239 -37.20 2.85 19.62
C ILE A 239 -36.50 2.63 18.27
N SER A 240 -36.98 3.27 17.21
CA SER A 240 -36.35 3.20 15.89
C SER A 240 -34.96 3.85 15.89
N LYS A 241 -34.82 5.01 16.56
CA LYS A 241 -33.52 5.67 16.77
C LYS A 241 -32.52 4.75 17.48
N ALA A 242 -32.96 4.00 18.48
CA ALA A 242 -32.13 3.01 19.16
C ALA A 242 -31.73 1.85 18.22
N SER A 243 -32.66 1.33 17.40
CA SER A 243 -32.40 0.16 16.54
C SER A 243 -31.35 0.42 15.46
N VAL A 244 -31.18 1.69 15.06
CA VAL A 244 -30.21 2.14 14.05
C VAL A 244 -28.95 2.80 14.62
N LEU A 245 -28.76 2.82 15.95
CA LEU A 245 -27.57 3.43 16.57
C LEU A 245 -26.27 2.96 15.92
N ASP A 246 -25.34 3.89 15.72
CA ASP A 246 -23.97 3.53 15.42
C ASP A 246 -23.30 3.04 16.70
N VAL A 247 -22.82 1.81 16.67
CA VAL A 247 -22.20 1.13 17.81
C VAL A 247 -20.71 0.95 17.57
N VAL A 248 -20.22 1.41 16.42
CA VAL A 248 -18.84 1.26 15.99
C VAL A 248 -18.15 2.60 16.22
N GLU A 249 -17.15 2.60 17.09
CA GLU A 249 -16.34 3.78 17.38
C GLU A 249 -14.89 3.57 16.93
N VAL A 250 -14.21 4.67 16.60
CA VAL A 250 -12.79 4.62 16.24
C VAL A 250 -11.98 4.34 17.49
N ASN A 251 -11.13 3.32 17.43
CA ASN A 251 -10.24 3.01 18.53
C ASN A 251 -9.16 4.10 18.64
N SER A 252 -9.19 4.91 19.70
CA SER A 252 -8.23 6.00 19.94
C SER A 252 -6.79 5.52 20.10
N SER A 253 -6.62 4.26 20.55
CA SER A 253 -5.30 3.63 20.73
C SER A 253 -4.81 2.93 19.46
N TYR A 254 -5.59 2.97 18.37
CA TYR A 254 -5.21 2.34 17.12
C TYR A 254 -4.12 3.13 16.41
N GLU A 255 -2.99 2.47 16.19
CA GLU A 255 -1.94 2.95 15.32
C GLU A 255 -1.68 1.92 14.22
N PRO A 256 -1.85 2.28 12.93
CA PRO A 256 -1.59 1.36 11.84
C PRO A 256 -0.15 0.83 11.87
N HIS A 257 0.03 -0.46 11.61
CA HIS A 257 1.35 -1.09 11.46
C HIS A 257 2.33 -0.25 10.64
N GLY A 258 1.92 0.17 9.43
CA GLY A 258 2.76 0.94 8.53
C GLY A 258 3.20 2.30 9.08
N LEU A 259 2.36 2.94 9.91
CA LEU A 259 2.71 4.21 10.56
C LEU A 259 3.73 3.99 11.68
N ARG A 260 3.55 2.95 12.50
CA ARG A 260 4.49 2.65 13.60
C ARG A 260 5.87 2.29 13.08
N VAL A 261 5.94 1.45 12.04
CA VAL A 261 7.21 1.11 11.38
C VAL A 261 7.84 2.36 10.76
N TYR A 262 7.05 3.19 10.07
CA TYR A 262 7.54 4.45 9.50
C TYR A 262 8.17 5.35 10.57
N LYS A 263 7.50 5.59 11.70
CA LYS A 263 8.01 6.44 12.79
C LYS A 263 9.39 6.01 13.28
N TYR A 264 9.64 4.70 13.35
CA TYR A 264 10.98 4.19 13.70
C TYR A 264 12.03 4.58 12.64
N TYR A 265 11.73 4.33 11.36
CA TYR A 265 12.67 4.62 10.26
C TYR A 265 12.81 6.10 9.93
N GLU A 266 11.86 6.94 10.32
CA GLU A 266 11.96 8.38 10.26
C GLU A 266 13.16 8.89 11.10
N HIS A 267 13.41 8.29 12.27
CA HIS A 267 14.52 8.68 13.14
C HIS A 267 15.90 8.18 12.68
N ILE A 268 15.97 6.97 12.11
CA ILE A 268 17.25 6.37 11.67
C ILE A 268 17.55 6.58 10.18
N GLY A 269 16.61 7.15 9.43
CA GLY A 269 16.70 7.44 8.01
C GLY A 269 15.92 6.45 7.14
N ILE A 270 14.91 6.97 6.44
CA ILE A 270 13.99 6.22 5.55
C ILE A 270 14.75 5.53 4.39
N ILE A 271 15.89 6.06 3.98
CA ILE A 271 16.78 5.45 2.98
C ILE A 271 17.15 4.01 3.37
N HIS A 272 17.33 3.71 4.66
CA HIS A 272 17.60 2.35 5.13
C HIS A 272 16.38 1.44 4.95
N PHE A 273 15.16 2.00 5.05
CA PHE A 273 13.93 1.28 4.83
C PHE A 273 13.68 0.98 3.35
N GLU A 274 13.96 1.93 2.45
CA GLU A 274 13.92 1.69 1.00
C GLU A 274 14.91 0.58 0.60
N LYS A 275 16.16 0.69 1.09
CA LYS A 275 17.20 -0.31 0.90
C LYS A 275 16.74 -1.71 1.34
N LEU A 276 16.19 -1.82 2.56
CA LEU A 276 15.70 -3.07 3.12
C LEU A 276 14.66 -3.76 2.21
N TRP A 277 13.68 -3.00 1.72
CA TRP A 277 12.64 -3.56 0.84
C TRP A 277 13.16 -3.93 -0.55
N ARG A 278 14.06 -3.12 -1.10
CA ARG A 278 14.72 -3.39 -2.38
C ARG A 278 15.59 -4.63 -2.31
N GLU A 279 16.39 -4.78 -1.26
CA GLU A 279 17.20 -5.99 -0.99
C GLU A 279 16.33 -7.22 -0.79
N ASN A 280 15.28 -7.12 0.04
CA ASN A 280 14.35 -8.23 0.24
C ASN A 280 13.71 -8.69 -1.07
N PHE A 281 13.34 -7.77 -1.97
CA PHE A 281 12.82 -8.15 -3.28
C PHE A 281 13.85 -8.92 -4.10
N LEU A 282 15.08 -8.42 -4.21
CA LEU A 282 16.15 -9.11 -4.95
C LEU A 282 16.45 -10.49 -4.36
N GLU A 283 16.63 -10.58 -3.05
CA GLU A 283 17.00 -11.82 -2.35
C GLU A 283 15.91 -12.88 -2.40
N THR A 284 14.64 -12.47 -2.25
CA THR A 284 13.53 -13.44 -2.15
C THR A 284 12.90 -13.81 -3.47
N MET A 285 13.06 -12.96 -4.51
CA MET A 285 12.49 -13.19 -5.83
C MET A 285 13.52 -13.52 -6.91
N ASN A 286 14.80 -13.25 -6.70
CA ASN A 286 15.90 -13.47 -7.65
C ASN A 286 15.55 -13.08 -9.10
N PRO A 287 15.29 -11.79 -9.37
CA PRO A 287 14.77 -11.38 -10.66
C PRO A 287 15.82 -11.44 -11.78
N GLU A 288 15.45 -12.03 -12.93
CA GLU A 288 16.33 -12.23 -14.09
C GLU A 288 16.28 -11.06 -15.11
N HIS A 289 15.25 -10.22 -15.04
CA HIS A 289 14.96 -9.17 -16.03
C HIS A 289 14.70 -7.81 -15.37
N MET A 290 15.53 -7.42 -14.42
CA MET A 290 15.43 -6.08 -13.82
C MET A 290 15.75 -4.99 -14.85
N PRO A 291 15.07 -3.82 -14.82
CA PRO A 291 15.35 -2.75 -15.77
C PRO A 291 16.77 -2.21 -15.62
N ASP A 292 17.37 -1.80 -16.73
CA ASP A 292 18.71 -1.20 -16.75
C ASP A 292 18.77 0.09 -15.92
N GLY A 293 19.82 0.20 -15.09
CA GLY A 293 19.98 1.30 -14.13
C GLY A 293 19.15 1.13 -12.85
N TRP A 294 18.36 0.06 -12.71
CA TRP A 294 17.71 -0.22 -11.44
C TRP A 294 18.75 -0.56 -10.37
N SER A 295 18.65 0.06 -9.19
CA SER A 295 19.62 -0.15 -8.11
C SER A 295 18.96 -0.05 -6.74
N VAL A 296 19.55 -0.75 -5.77
CA VAL A 296 19.12 -0.70 -4.37
C VAL A 296 19.26 0.71 -3.79
N THR A 297 20.27 1.45 -4.24
CA THR A 297 20.64 2.76 -3.69
C THR A 297 20.19 3.95 -4.53
N HIS A 298 19.26 3.74 -5.45
CA HIS A 298 18.76 4.78 -6.35
C HIS A 298 18.32 6.03 -5.61
N ASN A 299 18.75 7.19 -6.10
CA ASN A 299 18.54 8.51 -5.53
C ASN A 299 19.10 8.73 -4.11
N HIS A 300 19.74 7.75 -3.46
CA HIS A 300 20.18 7.90 -2.07
C HIS A 300 21.20 9.03 -1.89
N ALA A 301 22.15 9.19 -2.83
CA ALA A 301 23.13 10.27 -2.79
C ALA A 301 22.47 11.65 -2.94
N LYS A 302 21.54 11.78 -3.91
CA LYS A 302 20.76 13.00 -4.13
C LYS A 302 19.91 13.35 -2.92
N LEU A 303 19.29 12.36 -2.29
CA LEU A 303 18.48 12.55 -1.09
C LEU A 303 19.34 13.01 0.09
N LYS A 304 20.51 12.40 0.32
CA LYS A 304 21.45 12.87 1.34
C LYS A 304 21.86 14.32 1.11
N LEU A 305 22.19 14.70 -0.13
CA LEU A 305 22.53 16.08 -0.48
C LEU A 305 21.36 17.05 -0.30
N LYS A 306 20.14 16.66 -0.69
CA LYS A 306 18.96 17.49 -0.48
C LYS A 306 18.67 17.65 1.01
N MET A 307 18.68 16.56 1.78
CA MET A 307 18.43 16.59 3.23
C MET A 307 19.50 17.41 3.98
N ALA A 308 20.77 17.36 3.58
CA ALA A 308 21.82 18.20 4.17
C ALA A 308 21.63 19.71 3.91
N ARG A 309 20.76 20.09 2.96
CA ARG A 309 20.40 21.48 2.67
C ARG A 309 19.09 21.91 3.36
N TYR A 310 18.38 20.99 4.00
CA TYR A 310 17.24 21.33 4.86
C TYR A 310 17.77 21.47 6.31
N PRO A 311 17.42 22.57 7.01
CA PRO A 311 17.91 22.86 8.35
C PRO A 311 17.46 21.86 9.40
#